data_AF-A0A2U1VLQ3-F1
#
_entry.id   AF-A0A2U1VLQ3-F1
#
_cell.length_a   1.000
_cell.length_b   1.000
_cell.length_c   1.000
_cell.angle_alpha   90.00
_cell.angle_beta   90.00
_cell.angle_gamma   90.00
#
_symmetry.space_group_name_H-M   'P 1'
#
loop_
_entity.id
_entity.type
_entity.pdbx_description
1 polymer ?
#
loop_
_entity_poly.entity_id
_entity_poly.type
_entity_poly.pdbx_seq_one_letter_code
_entity_poly.pdbx_strand_id
1 'polypeptide(L)'
;PLRAAGFDLIWFGVIMMVVMEMGLIHPPVGLNIFVIKNIAPDIPLKDVIWGVLPFVGLMIFAVVLLCVFPGIATALPNWVYAG
;
A
#
# COMPACT_ATOMS: atom_id res chain seq x y z
N PRO A 1 -10.18 -11.59 -18.80
CA PRO A 1 -8.91 -10.98 -19.25
C PRO A 1 -7.68 -11.29 -18.37
N LEU A 2 -7.73 -11.14 -17.03
CA LEU A 2 -6.57 -11.40 -16.15
C LEU A 2 -6.36 -12.89 -15.79
N ARG A 3 -7.45 -13.65 -15.51
CA ARG A 3 -7.38 -15.13 -15.37
C ARG A 3 -6.89 -15.84 -16.65
N ALA A 4 -7.14 -15.23 -17.81
CA ALA A 4 -6.72 -15.75 -19.11
C ALA A 4 -5.24 -15.51 -19.42
N ALA A 5 -4.56 -14.64 -18.64
CA ALA A 5 -3.13 -14.33 -18.79
C ALA A 5 -2.24 -15.11 -17.80
N GLY A 6 -2.80 -16.02 -16.99
CA GLY A 6 -2.05 -16.80 -16.01
C GLY A 6 -1.67 -16.05 -14.72
N PHE A 7 -2.21 -14.83 -14.51
CA PHE A 7 -1.95 -14.04 -13.32
C PHE A 7 -2.88 -14.42 -12.16
N ASP A 8 -2.32 -14.53 -10.95
CA ASP A 8 -3.06 -14.74 -9.72
C ASP A 8 -3.81 -13.45 -9.33
N LEU A 9 -5.14 -13.52 -9.27
CA LEU A 9 -5.98 -12.37 -8.95
C LEU A 9 -5.81 -11.91 -7.50
N ILE A 10 -5.42 -12.82 -6.61
CA ILE A 10 -5.18 -12.50 -5.21
C ILE A 10 -3.92 -11.66 -5.10
N TRP A 11 -2.84 -12.08 -5.76
CA TRP A 11 -1.60 -11.29 -5.84
C TRP A 11 -1.84 -9.89 -6.42
N PHE A 12 -2.58 -9.80 -7.53
CA PHE A 12 -2.94 -8.52 -8.14
C PHE A 12 -3.81 -7.66 -7.19
N GLY A 13 -4.79 -8.27 -6.53
CA GLY A 13 -5.64 -7.59 -5.55
C GLY A 13 -4.87 -7.02 -4.37
N VAL A 14 -3.90 -7.78 -3.83
CA VAL A 14 -3.03 -7.33 -2.72
C VAL A 14 -2.18 -6.13 -3.15
N ILE A 15 -1.57 -6.17 -4.34
CA ILE A 15 -0.78 -5.02 -4.83
C ILE A 15 -1.67 -3.80 -5.01
N MET A 16 -2.85 -3.95 -5.62
CA MET A 16 -3.80 -2.86 -5.81
C MET A 16 -4.25 -2.25 -4.48
N MET A 17 -4.50 -3.08 -3.46
CA MET A 17 -4.83 -2.64 -2.10
C MET A 17 -3.71 -1.78 -1.50
N VAL A 18 -2.45 -2.25 -1.57
CA VAL A 18 -1.31 -1.51 -1.02
C VAL A 18 -1.10 -0.17 -1.75
N VAL A 19 -1.25 -0.16 -3.08
CA VAL A 19 -1.15 1.07 -3.88
C VAL A 19 -2.27 2.06 -3.54
N MET A 20 -3.50 1.58 -3.29
CA MET A 20 -4.60 2.43 -2.84
C MET A 20 -4.32 3.04 -1.46
N GLU A 21 -3.86 2.23 -0.51
CA GLU A 21 -3.48 2.72 0.83
C GLU A 21 -2.38 3.78 0.75
N MET A 22 -1.33 3.55 -0.07
CA MET A 22 -0.28 4.52 -0.33
C MET A 22 -0.82 5.88 -0.83
N GLY A 23 -1.90 5.87 -1.63
CA GLY A 23 -2.55 7.08 -2.11
C GLY A 23 -3.20 7.93 -1.00
N LEU A 24 -3.64 7.30 0.09
CA LEU A 24 -4.28 8.01 1.23
C LEU A 24 -3.27 8.71 2.14
N ILE A 25 -2.00 8.27 2.11
CA ILE A 25 -0.92 8.75 2.97
C ILE A 25 0.00 9.71 2.23
N HIS A 26 0.30 9.49 0.95
CA HIS A 26 1.17 10.36 0.16
C HIS A 26 0.37 11.38 -0.67
N PRO A 27 0.85 12.64 -0.86
CA PRO A 27 0.22 13.59 -1.79
C PRO A 27 0.22 13.00 -3.21
N PRO A 28 -0.93 12.89 -3.92
CA PRO A 28 -1.84 14.00 -4.23
C PRO A 28 -3.22 13.95 -3.55
N VAL A 29 -3.65 12.79 -3.03
CA VAL A 29 -4.90 12.67 -2.24
C VAL A 29 -4.60 12.93 -0.76
N GLY A 30 -3.58 12.27 -0.21
CA GLY A 30 -2.94 12.63 1.07
C GLY A 30 -3.91 12.82 2.24
N LEU A 31 -5.05 12.14 2.22
CA LEU A 31 -6.16 12.36 3.16
C LEU A 31 -5.67 12.30 4.62
N ASN A 32 -4.82 11.34 4.96
CA ASN A 32 -4.27 11.21 6.31
C ASN A 32 -3.39 12.40 6.71
N ILE A 33 -2.61 12.97 5.78
CA ILE A 33 -1.80 14.17 6.03
C ILE A 33 -2.72 15.38 6.25
N PHE A 34 -3.80 15.52 5.48
CA PHE A 34 -4.77 16.60 5.64
C PHE A 34 -5.57 16.49 6.95
N VAL A 35 -5.92 15.27 7.37
CA VAL A 35 -6.55 15.02 8.68
C VAL A 35 -5.61 15.41 9.81
N ILE A 36 -4.33 15.02 9.75
CA ILE A 36 -3.32 15.43 10.75
C ILE A 36 -3.18 16.96 10.79
N LYS A 37 -3.18 17.62 9.64
CA LYS A 37 -3.11 19.09 9.57
C LYS A 37 -4.32 19.77 10.21
N ASN A 38 -5.51 19.17 10.16
CA ASN A 38 -6.70 19.68 10.84
C ASN A 38 -6.63 19.50 12.36
N ILE A 39 -6.03 18.40 12.84
CA ILE A 39 -5.89 18.12 14.29
C ILE A 39 -4.74 18.94 14.90
N ALA A 40 -3.64 19.11 14.17
CA ALA A 40 -2.44 19.82 14.61
C ALA A 40 -2.09 20.95 13.60
N PRO A 41 -2.83 22.08 13.64
CA PRO A 41 -2.64 23.18 12.70
C PRO A 41 -1.28 23.89 12.86
N ASP A 42 -0.63 23.77 14.02
CA ASP A 42 0.68 24.37 14.30
C ASP A 42 1.84 23.72 13.53
N ILE A 43 1.65 22.50 13.03
CA ILE A 43 2.69 21.76 12.31
C ILE A 43 2.64 22.10 10.81
N PRO A 44 3.75 22.52 10.17
CA PRO A 44 3.79 22.75 8.74
C PRO A 44 3.45 21.48 7.96
N LEU A 45 2.63 21.60 6.90
CA LEU A 45 2.28 20.47 6.03
C LEU A 45 3.53 19.79 5.44
N LYS A 46 4.55 20.60 5.14
CA LYS A 46 5.88 20.15 4.71
C LYS A 46 6.44 19.10 5.68
N ASP A 47 6.43 19.36 6.97
CA ASP A 47 7.08 18.48 7.95
C ASP A 47 6.35 17.14 8.07
N VAL A 48 5.02 17.16 7.93
CA VAL A 48 4.20 15.94 7.88
C VAL A 48 4.49 15.12 6.61
N ILE A 49 4.62 15.78 5.45
CA ILE A 49 4.98 15.12 4.18
C ILE A 49 6.36 14.47 4.27
N TRP A 50 7.35 15.19 4.80
CA TRP A 50 8.70 14.66 4.99
C TRP A 50 8.74 13.52 6.00
N GLY A 51 7.90 13.56 7.04
CA GLY A 51 7.75 12.48 8.02
C GLY A 51 7.13 11.21 7.44
N VAL A 52 6.21 11.33 6.47
CA VAL A 52 5.57 10.18 5.80
C VAL A 52 6.44 9.56 4.69
N LEU A 53 7.36 10.33 4.10
CA LEU A 53 8.23 9.87 3.03
C LEU A 53 9.00 8.55 3.31
N PRO A 54 9.63 8.33 4.49
CA PRO A 54 10.26 7.04 4.80
C PRO A 54 9.26 5.88 4.85
N PHE A 55 8.02 6.13 5.26
CA PHE A 55 6.97 5.11 5.29
C PHE A 55 6.53 4.71 3.88
N VAL A 56 6.41 5.68 2.97
CA VAL A 56 6.17 5.42 1.54
C VAL A 56 7.28 4.57 0.95
N GLY A 57 8.54 4.83 1.32
CA GLY A 57 9.69 4.00 0.92
C GLY A 57 9.56 2.54 1.37
N LEU A 58 9.14 2.30 2.62
CA LEU A 58 8.88 0.95 3.13
C LEU A 58 7.72 0.26 2.40
N MET A 59 6.67 1.00 2.04
CA MET A 59 5.54 0.45 1.29
C MET A 59 5.93 0.07 -0.13
N ILE A 60 6.71 0.91 -0.82
CA ILE A 60 7.26 0.59 -2.15
C ILE A 60 8.14 -0.66 -2.05
N PHE A 61 8.99 -0.75 -1.04
CA PHE A 61 9.81 -1.93 -0.80
C PHE A 61 8.95 -3.18 -0.58
N ALA A 62 7.88 -3.10 0.20
CA ALA A 62 6.94 -4.19 0.40
C ALA A 62 6.26 -4.62 -0.91
N VAL A 63 5.84 -3.66 -1.76
CA VAL A 63 5.26 -3.96 -3.08
C VAL A 63 6.28 -4.68 -3.97
N VAL A 64 7.52 -4.20 -4.02
CA VAL A 64 8.60 -4.85 -4.79
C VAL A 64 8.84 -6.27 -4.28
N LEU A 65 8.86 -6.46 -2.96
CA LEU A 65 9.02 -7.78 -2.35
C LEU A 65 7.86 -8.72 -2.71
N LEU A 66 6.62 -8.23 -2.69
CA LEU A 66 5.43 -8.99 -3.09
C LEU A 66 5.42 -9.30 -4.59
N CYS A 67 5.99 -8.43 -5.43
CA CYS A 67 6.17 -8.68 -6.86
C CYS A 67 7.19 -9.80 -7.13
N VAL A 68 8.29 -9.84 -6.39
CA VAL A 68 9.35 -10.86 -6.55
C VAL A 68 8.95 -12.19 -5.88
N PHE A 69 8.24 -12.12 -4.75
CA PHE A 69 7.80 -13.26 -3.96
C PHE A 69 6.27 -13.27 -3.81
N PRO A 70 5.52 -13.61 -4.87
CA PRO A 70 4.04 -13.65 -4.83
C PRO A 70 3.50 -14.66 -3.83
N GLY A 71 4.30 -15.67 -3.47
CA GLY A 71 3.99 -16.66 -2.45
C GLY A 71 3.66 -16.07 -1.07
N ILE A 72 4.15 -14.87 -0.73
CA ILE A 72 3.82 -14.22 0.54
C ILE A 72 2.35 -13.76 0.54
N ALA A 73 1.88 -13.23 -0.59
CA ALA A 73 0.48 -12.78 -0.75
C ALA A 73 -0.49 -13.96 -0.83
N THR A 74 -0.08 -15.07 -1.44
CA THR A 74 -0.95 -16.22 -1.71
C THR A 74 -0.85 -17.32 -0.66
N ALA A 75 0.19 -17.35 0.19
CA ALA A 75 0.34 -18.35 1.26
C ALA A 75 -0.82 -18.32 2.26
N LEU A 76 -1.23 -17.12 2.70
CA LEU A 76 -2.29 -16.96 3.70
C LEU A 76 -3.68 -17.35 3.14
N PRO A 77 -4.10 -16.88 1.95
CA PRO A 77 -5.28 -17.39 1.26
C PRO A 77 -5.25 -18.89 1.02
N ASN A 78 -4.14 -19.44 0.52
CA ASN A 78 -4.00 -20.88 0.28
C ASN A 78 -4.15 -21.69 1.56
N TRP A 79 -3.68 -21.17 2.70
CA TRP A 79 -3.87 -21.82 4.00
C TRP A 79 -5.34 -21.77 4.47
N VAL A 80 -6.01 -20.63 4.28
CA VAL A 80 -7.43 -20.45 4.68
C VAL A 80 -8.39 -21.24 3.79
N TYR A 81 -8.13 -21.33 2.48
CA TYR A 81 -8.98 -22.06 1.53
C TYR A 81 -8.65 -23.57 1.42
N ALA A 82 -7.57 -24.03 2.07
CA ALA A 82 -7.21 -25.46 2.13
C ALA A 82 -7.88 -26.21 3.30
N GLY A 83 -8.65 -25.53 4.16
CA GLY A 83 -9.53 -26.12 5.18
C GLY A 83 -10.99 -26.05 4.75
#